data_AF-A0A819WNZ0-F1
#
_entry.id   AF-A0A819WNZ0-F1
#
_cell.length_a   1.000
_cell.length_b   1.000
_cell.length_c   1.000
_cell.angle_alpha   90.00
_cell.angle_beta   90.00
_cell.angle_gamma   90.00
#
_symmetry.space_group_name_H-M   'P 1'
#
loop_
_entity.id
_entity.type
_entity.pdbx_description
1 polymer ?
#
loop_
_entity_poly.entity_id
_entity_poly.type
_entity_poly.pdbx_seq_one_letter_code
_entity_poly.pdbx_strand_id
1 'polypeptide(L)' 'MFTEERMFDLSLISWNILAPCWVNKDWYPSLYELAIDSKTRSNIILSKISSMNCDIIIIQEAQQDF' A
#
# COMPACT_ATOMS: atom_id res chain seq x y z
N MET A 1 -12.38 7.01 42.58
CA MET A 1 -11.90 7.76 41.41
C MET A 1 -11.69 6.74 40.32
N PHE A 2 -12.62 6.64 39.36
CA PHE A 2 -12.44 5.76 38.21
C PHE A 2 -11.63 6.54 37.19
N THR A 3 -10.39 6.14 36.96
CA THR A 3 -9.64 6.58 35.78
C THR A 3 -10.13 5.75 34.61
N GLU A 4 -10.95 6.35 33.74
CA GLU A 4 -11.20 5.78 32.42
C GLU A 4 -9.86 5.55 31.73
N GLU A 5 -9.45 4.30 31.61
CA GLU A 5 -8.39 3.93 30.68
C GLU A 5 -8.90 4.29 29.28
N ARG A 6 -8.44 5.41 28.73
CA ARG A 6 -8.68 5.72 27.32
C ARG A 6 -7.93 4.68 26.50
N MET A 7 -8.62 3.63 26.07
CA MET A 7 -8.15 2.81 24.96
C MET A 7 -8.09 3.74 23.74
N PHE A 8 -6.87 4.02 23.29
CA PHE A 8 -6.66 4.65 22.00
C PHE A 8 -6.89 3.59 20.92
N ASP A 9 -7.96 3.74 20.16
CA ASP A 9 -8.20 2.91 18.98
C ASP A 9 -7.23 3.34 17.87
N LEU A 10 -6.15 2.59 17.72
CA LEU A 10 -5.20 2.78 16.62
C LEU A 10 -5.70 2.07 15.38
N SER A 11 -5.69 2.78 14.26
CA SER A 11 -6.00 2.25 12.94
C SER A 11 -4.73 1.82 12.20
N LEU A 12 -4.73 0.59 11.70
CA LEU A 12 -3.57 -0.01 11.03
C LEU A 12 -3.95 -0.53 9.66
N ILE A 13 -3.05 -0.31 8.70
CA ILE A 13 -3.12 -0.89 7.36
C ILE A 13 -1.83 -1.67 7.09
N SER A 14 -1.99 -2.89 6.57
CA SER A 14 -0.92 -3.69 6.01
C SER A 14 -1.23 -3.94 4.54
N TRP A 15 -0.36 -3.52 3.63
CA TRP A 15 -0.62 -3.61 2.19
C TRP A 15 0.63 -4.00 1.40
N ASN A 16 0.53 -5.10 0.65
CA ASN A 16 1.46 -5.47 -0.40
C ASN A 16 1.12 -4.71 -1.70
N ILE A 17 2.04 -3.86 -2.17
CA ILE A 17 1.78 -2.90 -3.25
C ILE A 17 2.30 -3.36 -4.63
N LEU A 18 2.80 -4.60 -4.74
CA LEU A 18 3.41 -5.17 -5.95
C LEU A 18 4.59 -4.34 -6.47
N ALA A 19 5.81 -4.71 -6.07
CA ALA A 19 7.01 -4.05 -6.56
C ALA A 19 7.09 -4.15 -8.10
N PRO A 20 7.56 -3.11 -8.80
CA PRO A 20 7.77 -3.17 -10.25
C PRO A 20 8.62 -4.37 -10.71
N CYS A 21 9.61 -4.80 -9.93
CA CYS A 21 10.46 -5.95 -10.26
C CYS A 21 9.73 -7.30 -10.30
N TRP A 22 8.56 -7.42 -9.69
CA TRP A 22 7.75 -8.64 -9.72
C TRP A 22 6.70 -8.64 -10.83
N VAL A 23 6.59 -7.55 -11.60
CA VAL A 23 5.60 -7.45 -12.66
C VAL A 23 6.03 -8.33 -13.84
N ASN A 24 5.27 -9.39 -14.06
CA ASN A 24 5.47 -10.34 -15.15
C ASN A 24 4.19 -10.50 -15.98
N LYS A 25 4.33 -10.53 -17.31
CA LYS A 25 3.20 -10.68 -18.24
C LYS A 25 2.47 -12.01 -18.10
N ASP A 26 3.19 -13.08 -17.79
CA ASP A 26 2.63 -14.41 -17.62
C ASP A 26 1.79 -14.51 -16.35
N TRP A 27 2.09 -13.68 -15.35
CA TRP A 27 1.36 -13.65 -14.06
C TRP A 27 0.14 -12.74 -14.11
N TYR A 28 0.18 -11.69 -14.93
CA TYR A 28 -0.90 -10.69 -15.06
C TYR A 28 -1.34 -10.48 -16.51
N PRO A 29 -1.72 -11.51 -17.29
CA PRO A 29 -1.87 -11.39 -18.74
C PRO A 29 -2.92 -10.36 -19.19
N SER A 30 -4.01 -10.21 -18.44
CA SER A 30 -5.08 -9.23 -18.71
C SER A 30 -4.85 -7.86 -18.09
N LEU A 31 -3.92 -7.76 -17.13
CA LEU A 31 -3.66 -6.54 -16.36
C LEU A 31 -2.24 -6.02 -16.60
N TYR A 32 -1.46 -6.66 -17.47
CA TYR A 32 -0.02 -6.41 -17.60
C TYR A 32 0.27 -4.95 -17.93
N GLU A 33 -0.48 -4.36 -18.86
CA GLU A 33 -0.35 -2.95 -19.22
C GLU A 33 -0.59 -2.00 -18.04
N LEU A 34 -1.51 -2.36 -17.14
CA LEU A 34 -1.77 -1.61 -15.91
C LEU A 34 -0.71 -1.90 -14.83
N ALA A 35 -0.21 -3.14 -14.76
CA ALA A 35 0.77 -3.58 -13.79
C ALA A 35 2.17 -2.99 -14.08
N ILE A 36 2.54 -2.88 -15.36
CA ILE A 36 3.86 -2.41 -15.77
C ILE A 36 4.01 -0.89 -15.65
N ASP A 37 2.92 -0.12 -15.68
CA ASP A 37 2.93 1.32 -15.46
C ASP A 37 3.14 1.65 -13.96
N SER A 38 4.39 1.54 -13.53
CA SER A 38 4.81 1.78 -12.14
C SER A 38 4.47 3.20 -11.67
N LYS A 39 4.55 4.21 -12.54
CA LYS A 39 4.29 5.60 -12.18
C LYS A 39 2.82 5.82 -11.87
N THR A 40 1.92 5.37 -12.75
CA THR A 40 0.47 5.50 -12.52
C THR A 40 0.04 4.72 -11.29
N ARG A 41 0.57 3.49 -11.10
CA ARG A 41 0.29 2.70 -9.89
C ARG A 41 0.75 3.39 -8.63
N SER A 42 1.98 3.91 -8.58
CA SER A 42 2.50 4.64 -7.42
C SER A 42 1.63 5.84 -7.06
N ASN A 43 1.17 6.60 -8.04
CA ASN A 43 0.26 7.73 -7.81
C ASN A 43 -1.07 7.29 -7.18
N ILE A 44 -1.65 6.19 -7.68
CA ILE A 44 -2.91 5.63 -7.14
C ILE A 44 -2.70 5.11 -5.72
N ILE A 45 -1.62 4.36 -5.46
CA ILE A 45 -1.28 3.82 -4.15
C ILE A 45 -1.12 4.95 -3.14
N LEU A 46 -0.33 5.98 -3.47
CA LEU A 46 -0.11 7.15 -2.62
C LEU A 46 -1.41 7.91 -2.34
N SER A 47 -2.24 8.13 -3.37
CA SER A 47 -3.54 8.76 -3.21
C SER A 47 -4.44 7.95 -2.28
N LYS A 48 -4.41 6.62 -2.38
CA LYS A 48 -5.23 5.74 -1.55
C LYS A 48 -4.76 5.74 -0.11
N ILE A 49 -3.46 5.57 0.14
CA ILE A 49 -2.86 5.64 1.48
C ILE A 49 -3.21 6.96 2.16
N SER A 50 -3.06 8.08 1.43
CA SER A 50 -3.37 9.41 1.96
C SER A 50 -4.86 9.58 2.31
N SER A 51 -5.76 8.89 1.62
CA SER A 51 -7.20 8.95 1.89
C SER A 51 -7.68 8.11 3.07
N MET A 52 -6.87 7.15 3.51
CA MET A 52 -7.26 6.16 4.53
C MET A 52 -7.23 6.72 5.96
N ASN A 53 -6.59 7.87 6.19
CA ASN A 53 -6.47 8.53 7.50
C ASN A 53 -6.12 7.56 8.62
N CYS A 54 -5.16 6.66 8.36
CA CYS A 54 -4.75 5.64 9.31
C CYS A 54 -3.51 6.05 10.10
N ASP A 55 -3.37 5.53 11.32
CA ASP A 55 -2.29 5.88 12.23
C ASP A 55 -0.99 5.12 11.89
N ILE A 56 -1.12 3.87 11.45
CA ILE A 56 0.02 3.00 11.14
C ILE A 56 -0.15 2.36 9.75
N ILE A 57 0.88 2.46 8.93
CA ILE A 57 0.92 1.87 7.59
C ILE A 57 2.15 0.96 7.48
N ILE A 58 1.93 -0.30 7.13
CA ILE A 58 2.97 -1.30 6.86
C ILE A 58 2.86 -1.69 5.39
N ILE A 59 3.93 -1.45 4.62
CA ILE A 59 3.98 -1.77 3.20
C ILE A 59 4.91 -2.96 2.95
N GLN A 60 4.44 -3.91 2.16
CA GLN A 60 5.26 -5.01 1.61
C GLN A 60 5.46 -4.82 0.10
N GLU A 61 6.53 -5.42 -0.42
CA GLU A 61 6.95 -5.27 -1.82
C GLU A 61 7.12 -3.79 -2.24
N ALA A 62 7.63 -2.96 -1.34
CA ALA A 62 8.19 -1.67 -1.73
C ALA A 62 9.53 -1.91 -2.43
N GLN A 63 9.77 -1.23 -3.55
CA GLN A 63 11.04 -1.29 -4.25
C GLN A 63 11.90 -0.08 -3.87
N GLN A 64 13.17 -0.34 -3.54
CA GLN A 64 14.18 0.70 -3.44
C GLN A 64 14.71 1.00 -4.85
N ASP A 65 14.76 2.27 -5.23
CA ASP A 65 15.34 2.68 -6.52
C ASP A 65 16.83 2.28 -6.58
N PHE A 66 17.26 1.68 -7.70
CA PHE A 66 18.65 1.42 -8.07
C PHE A 66 19.02 2.25 -9.30
#